data_AF-A0A8S9GTZ5-F1
#
_entry.id   AF-A0A8S9GTZ5-F1
#
_cell.length_a   1.000
_cell.length_b   1.000
_cell.length_c   1.000
_cell.angle_alpha   90.00
_cell.angle_beta   90.00
_cell.angle_gamma   90.00
#
_symmetry.space_group_name_H-M   'P 1'
#
loop_
_entity.id
_entity.type
_entity.pdbx_description
1 polymer ?
#
loop_
_entity_poly.entity_id
_entity_poly.type
_entity_poly.pdbx_seq_one_letter_code
_entity_poly.pdbx_strand_id
1 'polypeptide(L)'
;MKPIMTWRTKPTNHPYPQYLTVNSTQTFFKLILLETCQQFNLMAIHRFVLLASLSLVLFGLETAVSQRQQQSQVPCLYIFGDSLVDNGNNNRLLSLARANYRPYGIDFPQGATGRFTNGRTYVDALAQILGFRTYIPPYSRIRGQALLRGANFASGAAGIRDETGDNLGAHTSMNQQVNSYTSAVQQMLQYFRGDTNELQRYLSRCIFYSGMGSNDYLNNYFMPDFYSTSTDYNDKTYAESLIKNYTQQLTVRLHQ
;
A
#
# COMPACT_ATOMS: atom_id res chain seq x y z
N MET A 1 -0.80 -30.04 -55.37
CA MET A 1 -1.25 -31.42 -55.69
C MET A 1 -2.50 -31.73 -54.87
N LYS A 2 -3.70 -31.61 -55.47
CA LYS A 2 -4.77 -32.62 -55.32
C LYS A 2 -4.32 -33.88 -56.10
N PRO A 3 -4.87 -35.11 -55.95
CA PRO A 3 -6.28 -35.48 -55.70
C PRO A 3 -6.40 -36.70 -54.73
N ILE A 4 -7.55 -37.33 -54.41
CA ILE A 4 -8.31 -38.27 -55.25
C ILE A 4 -9.67 -38.52 -54.58
N MET A 5 -10.72 -38.30 -55.38
CA MET A 5 -12.05 -38.85 -55.22
C MET A 5 -12.07 -40.20 -55.96
N THR A 6 -12.62 -41.27 -55.38
CA THR A 6 -13.09 -42.41 -56.16
C THR A 6 -14.35 -43.00 -55.56
N TRP A 7 -15.38 -43.01 -56.40
CA TRP A 7 -16.65 -43.69 -56.26
C TRP A 7 -16.50 -45.21 -56.43
N ARG A 8 -17.40 -45.98 -55.80
CA ARG A 8 -17.70 -47.35 -56.23
C ARG A 8 -19.21 -47.54 -56.25
N THR A 9 -19.71 -47.95 -57.41
CA THR A 9 -21.13 -48.19 -57.77
C THR A 9 -21.51 -49.67 -57.72
N LYS A 10 -22.83 -49.92 -57.67
CA LYS A 10 -23.67 -51.05 -58.17
C LYS A 10 -24.24 -52.02 -57.11
N PRO A 11 -25.33 -52.78 -57.40
CA PRO A 11 -26.60 -52.38 -58.04
C PRO A 11 -27.89 -53.06 -57.44
N THR A 12 -29.06 -52.52 -57.82
CA THR A 12 -30.39 -53.17 -58.09
C THR A 12 -31.14 -54.00 -57.03
N ASN A 13 -32.36 -53.57 -56.68
CA ASN A 13 -33.63 -54.20 -57.14
C ASN A 13 -34.89 -53.48 -56.60
N HIS A 14 -35.82 -53.14 -57.51
CA HIS A 14 -37.23 -52.75 -57.24
C HIS A 14 -38.03 -53.93 -56.62
N PRO A 15 -39.19 -53.76 -55.93
CA PRO A 15 -40.35 -52.93 -56.36
C PRO A 15 -41.13 -52.17 -55.24
N TYR A 16 -41.97 -51.22 -55.69
CA TYR A 16 -43.05 -50.52 -54.94
C TYR A 16 -44.14 -51.51 -54.43
N PRO A 17 -45.16 -51.15 -53.61
CA PRO A 17 -45.59 -49.82 -53.10
C PRO A 17 -45.83 -49.81 -51.55
N GLN A 18 -46.11 -48.67 -50.92
CA GLN A 18 -47.46 -48.36 -50.43
C GLN A 18 -47.51 -46.90 -49.95
N TYR A 19 -48.56 -46.20 -50.37
CA TYR A 19 -48.94 -44.88 -49.91
C TYR A 19 -49.22 -44.90 -48.41
N LEU A 20 -48.40 -44.22 -47.62
CA LEU A 20 -48.77 -43.79 -46.27
C LEU A 20 -49.23 -42.34 -46.37
N THR A 21 -50.55 -42.16 -46.40
CA THR A 21 -51.20 -40.89 -46.10
C THR A 21 -50.84 -40.49 -44.67
N VAL A 22 -49.93 -39.53 -44.51
CA VAL A 22 -49.67 -38.89 -43.22
C VAL A 22 -50.80 -37.91 -42.98
N ASN A 23 -51.71 -38.26 -42.05
CA ASN A 23 -52.78 -37.38 -41.61
C ASN A 23 -52.19 -36.04 -41.12
N SER A 24 -52.64 -34.93 -41.71
CA SER A 24 -52.20 -33.56 -41.40
C SER A 24 -52.34 -33.20 -39.91
N THR A 25 -53.25 -33.86 -39.20
CA THR A 25 -53.48 -33.70 -37.76
C THR A 25 -52.33 -34.22 -36.89
N GLN A 26 -51.65 -35.33 -37.24
CA GLN A 26 -50.52 -35.82 -36.44
C GLN A 26 -49.26 -34.93 -36.59
N THR A 27 -49.08 -34.32 -37.75
CA THR A 27 -47.98 -33.38 -38.00
C THR A 27 -48.23 -32.05 -37.29
N PHE A 28 -49.48 -31.58 -37.27
CA PHE A 28 -49.88 -30.39 -36.50
C PHE A 28 -49.69 -30.59 -34.98
N PHE A 29 -50.08 -31.74 -34.44
CA PHE A 29 -49.88 -32.03 -33.01
C PHE A 29 -48.39 -32.14 -32.64
N LYS A 30 -47.54 -32.71 -33.50
CA LYS A 30 -46.08 -32.73 -33.28
C LYS A 30 -45.45 -31.33 -33.32
N LEU A 31 -45.89 -30.45 -34.20
CA LEU A 31 -45.45 -29.05 -34.26
C LEU A 31 -45.88 -28.26 -33.04
N ILE A 32 -47.15 -28.38 -32.62
CA ILE A 32 -47.66 -27.70 -31.42
C ILE A 32 -46.95 -28.21 -30.15
N LEU A 33 -46.69 -29.51 -30.03
CA LEU A 33 -45.93 -30.07 -28.90
C LEU A 33 -44.45 -29.64 -28.91
N LEU A 34 -43.81 -29.51 -30.08
CA LEU A 34 -42.44 -28.99 -30.17
C LEU A 34 -42.38 -27.49 -29.85
N GLU A 35 -43.29 -26.69 -30.37
CA GLU A 35 -43.35 -25.24 -30.15
C GLU A 35 -43.68 -24.91 -28.69
N THR A 36 -44.63 -25.63 -28.08
CA THR A 36 -44.93 -25.48 -26.64
C THR A 36 -43.75 -25.94 -25.78
N CYS A 37 -43.05 -27.02 -26.13
CA CYS A 37 -41.85 -27.45 -25.42
C CYS A 37 -40.67 -26.46 -25.58
N GLN A 38 -40.51 -25.83 -26.75
CA GLN A 38 -39.56 -24.73 -26.97
C GLN A 38 -39.91 -23.47 -26.17
N GLN A 39 -41.19 -23.10 -26.10
CA GLN A 39 -41.64 -21.94 -25.31
C GLN A 39 -41.49 -22.17 -23.80
N PHE A 40 -41.80 -23.36 -23.29
CA PHE A 40 -41.57 -23.72 -21.89
C PHE A 40 -40.08 -23.68 -21.52
N ASN A 41 -39.20 -24.18 -22.40
CA ASN A 41 -37.75 -24.09 -22.21
C ASN A 41 -37.25 -22.63 -22.28
N LEU A 42 -37.77 -21.80 -23.18
CA LEU A 42 -37.36 -20.39 -23.29
C LEU A 42 -37.79 -19.56 -22.07
N MET A 43 -38.99 -19.80 -21.56
CA MET A 43 -39.47 -19.17 -20.32
C MET A 43 -38.69 -19.65 -19.09
N ALA A 44 -38.33 -20.93 -19.03
CA ALA A 44 -37.47 -21.47 -17.98
C ALA A 44 -36.05 -20.87 -18.03
N ILE A 45 -35.47 -20.72 -19.22
CA ILE A 45 -34.17 -20.07 -19.44
C ILE A 45 -34.23 -18.59 -19.06
N HIS A 46 -35.27 -17.85 -19.45
CA HIS A 46 -35.44 -16.45 -19.05
C HIS A 46 -35.56 -16.30 -17.53
N ARG A 47 -36.36 -17.16 -16.87
CA ARG A 47 -36.47 -17.16 -15.40
C ARG A 47 -35.14 -17.50 -14.74
N PHE A 48 -34.39 -18.46 -15.27
CA PHE A 48 -33.07 -18.82 -14.75
C PHE A 48 -32.05 -17.68 -14.90
N VAL A 49 -32.00 -17.01 -16.06
CA VAL A 49 -31.12 -15.86 -16.30
C VAL A 49 -31.50 -14.67 -15.40
N LEU A 50 -32.80 -14.40 -15.25
CA LEU A 50 -33.27 -13.34 -14.34
C LEU A 50 -32.92 -13.64 -12.88
N LEU A 51 -33.15 -14.88 -12.42
CA LEU A 51 -32.78 -15.30 -11.07
C LEU A 51 -31.26 -15.25 -10.84
N ALA A 52 -30.46 -15.72 -11.81
CA ALA A 52 -29.01 -15.66 -11.73
C ALA A 52 -28.48 -14.22 -11.71
N SER A 53 -29.07 -13.32 -12.52
CA SER A 53 -28.72 -11.90 -12.52
C SER A 53 -29.12 -11.20 -11.21
N LEU A 54 -30.29 -11.53 -10.65
CA LEU A 54 -30.73 -11.03 -9.36
C LEU A 54 -29.84 -11.53 -8.22
N SER A 55 -29.46 -12.81 -8.23
CA SER A 55 -28.49 -13.38 -7.28
C SER A 55 -27.13 -12.70 -7.39
N LEU A 56 -26.65 -12.39 -8.60
CA LEU A 56 -25.40 -11.65 -8.81
C LEU A 56 -25.46 -10.22 -8.26
N VAL A 57 -26.58 -9.53 -8.48
CA VAL A 57 -26.83 -8.17 -7.97
C VAL A 57 -26.92 -8.16 -6.44
N LEU A 58 -27.63 -9.14 -5.86
CA LEU A 58 -27.74 -9.30 -4.41
C LEU A 58 -26.39 -9.65 -3.77
N PHE A 59 -25.59 -10.54 -4.37
CA PHE A 59 -24.21 -10.81 -3.93
C PHE A 59 -23.31 -9.57 -4.05
N GLY A 60 -23.44 -8.79 -5.13
CA GLY A 60 -22.72 -7.54 -5.32
C GLY A 60 -23.07 -6.49 -4.25
N LEU A 61 -24.35 -6.39 -3.87
CA LEU A 61 -24.82 -5.49 -2.81
C LEU A 61 -24.32 -5.89 -1.41
N GLU A 62 -24.28 -7.18 -1.08
CA GLU A 62 -23.72 -7.65 0.20
C GLU A 62 -22.22 -7.36 0.33
N THR A 63 -21.45 -7.50 -0.76
CA THR A 63 -20.02 -7.14 -0.75
C THR A 63 -19.77 -5.63 -0.68
N ALA A 64 -20.70 -4.80 -1.20
CA ALA A 64 -20.61 -3.34 -1.11
C ALA A 64 -20.90 -2.81 0.31
N VAL A 65 -21.74 -3.50 1.08
CA VAL A 65 -22.14 -3.09 2.44
C VAL A 65 -21.15 -3.56 3.53
N SER A 66 -20.28 -4.54 3.23
CA SER A 66 -19.26 -5.04 4.17
C SER A 66 -17.86 -4.46 3.92
N GLN A 67 -17.75 -3.18 3.54
CA GLN A 67 -16.57 -2.43 3.97
C GLN A 67 -16.81 -1.98 5.41
N ARG A 68 -16.51 -2.87 6.38
CA ARG A 68 -16.23 -2.40 7.74
C ARG A 68 -15.27 -1.24 7.57
N GLN A 69 -15.70 -0.03 7.95
CA GLN A 69 -14.79 1.10 8.06
C GLN A 69 -13.78 0.69 9.13
N GLN A 70 -12.67 0.09 8.71
CA GLN A 70 -11.60 -0.29 9.60
C GLN A 70 -11.00 1.02 10.07
N GLN A 71 -11.50 1.48 11.21
CA GLN A 71 -10.98 2.64 11.89
C GLN A 71 -9.61 2.23 12.42
N SER A 72 -8.61 3.09 12.19
CA SER A 72 -7.28 2.85 12.72
C SER A 72 -7.36 2.65 14.24
N GLN A 73 -6.59 1.69 14.76
CA GLN A 73 -6.52 1.36 16.18
C GLN A 73 -6.03 2.56 17.02
N VAL A 74 -5.23 3.43 16.40
CA VAL A 74 -4.75 4.69 16.98
C VAL A 74 -5.06 5.86 16.05
N PRO A 75 -5.30 7.06 16.59
CA PRO A 75 -5.63 8.22 15.76
C PRO A 75 -4.46 8.65 14.86
N CYS A 76 -3.21 8.46 15.31
CA CYS A 76 -2.05 8.90 14.54
C CYS A 76 -0.77 8.08 14.76
N LEU A 77 0.12 8.13 13.77
CA LEU A 77 1.43 7.48 13.74
C LEU A 77 2.49 8.47 13.25
N TYR A 78 3.43 8.84 14.12
CA TYR A 78 4.60 9.65 13.77
C TYR A 78 5.86 8.79 13.72
N ILE A 79 6.68 8.99 12.69
CA ILE A 79 7.81 8.11 12.37
C ILE A 79 9.08 8.96 12.30
N PHE A 80 10.11 8.55 13.01
CA PHE A 80 11.45 9.13 13.04
C PHE A 80 12.48 8.04 12.71
N GLY A 81 13.58 8.42 12.08
CA GLY A 81 14.66 7.50 11.80
C GLY A 81 15.48 7.81 10.56
N ASP A 82 16.11 6.78 10.04
CA ASP A 82 17.03 6.87 8.91
C ASP A 82 16.44 6.30 7.60
N SER A 83 17.29 5.91 6.67
CA SER A 83 16.93 5.26 5.39
C SER A 83 16.03 4.04 5.54
N LEU A 84 16.09 3.31 6.67
CA LEU A 84 15.29 2.11 6.88
C LEU A 84 13.78 2.40 6.91
N VAL A 85 13.40 3.64 7.20
CA VAL A 85 12.01 4.06 7.32
C VAL A 85 11.69 5.34 6.55
N ASP A 86 12.66 6.00 5.90
CA ASP A 86 12.40 7.08 4.95
C ASP A 86 11.51 6.59 3.80
N ASN A 87 10.53 7.42 3.44
CA ASN A 87 9.61 7.18 2.35
C ASN A 87 9.54 8.31 1.32
N GLY A 88 10.56 9.18 1.31
CA GLY A 88 10.77 10.18 0.28
C GLY A 88 11.09 11.59 0.77
N ASN A 89 11.51 11.77 2.02
CA ASN A 89 11.97 13.08 2.51
C ASN A 89 13.28 13.51 1.84
N ASN A 90 14.16 12.57 1.49
CA ASN A 90 15.43 12.89 0.82
C ASN A 90 15.28 13.26 -0.66
N ASN A 91 14.11 13.06 -1.27
CA ASN A 91 13.93 13.15 -2.73
C ASN A 91 14.29 14.51 -3.35
N ARG A 92 14.24 15.59 -2.56
CA ARG A 92 14.55 16.96 -3.00
C ARG A 92 15.82 17.53 -2.36
N LEU A 93 16.54 16.72 -1.60
CA LEU A 93 17.81 17.12 -1.01
C LEU A 93 18.96 16.85 -2.00
N LEU A 94 19.98 17.70 -1.97
CA LEU A 94 21.23 17.45 -2.67
C LEU A 94 22.04 16.43 -1.87
N SER A 95 21.75 15.15 -2.13
CA SER A 95 22.22 14.03 -1.33
C SER A 95 22.48 12.80 -2.19
N LEU A 96 23.47 12.01 -1.81
CA LEU A 96 23.68 10.65 -2.32
C LEU A 96 22.71 9.66 -1.66
N ALA A 97 22.20 9.97 -0.47
CA ALA A 97 21.22 9.15 0.24
C ALA A 97 19.81 9.38 -0.31
N ARG A 98 19.55 8.93 -1.54
CA ARG A 98 18.23 8.97 -2.20
C ARG A 98 17.85 7.60 -2.73
N ALA A 99 16.55 7.32 -2.75
CA ALA A 99 15.98 6.05 -3.25
C ALA A 99 14.74 6.26 -4.15
N ASN A 100 14.70 7.38 -4.89
CA ASN A 100 13.63 7.73 -5.84
C ASN A 100 13.98 7.39 -7.29
N TYR A 101 14.75 6.33 -7.49
CA TYR A 101 15.16 5.82 -8.79
C TYR A 101 15.21 4.27 -8.77
N ARG A 102 15.23 3.64 -9.94
CA ARG A 102 15.30 2.17 -10.04
C ARG A 102 16.67 1.65 -9.55
N PRO A 103 16.74 0.49 -8.88
CA PRO A 103 15.69 -0.53 -8.76
C PRO A 103 14.72 -0.35 -7.58
N TYR A 104 14.86 0.70 -6.76
CA TYR A 104 13.97 0.93 -5.63
C TYR A 104 12.51 1.04 -6.04
N GLY A 105 11.62 0.51 -5.20
CA GLY A 105 10.18 0.55 -5.44
C GLY A 105 9.67 -0.35 -6.57
N ILE A 106 10.47 -1.30 -7.10
CA ILE A 106 10.02 -2.20 -8.17
C ILE A 106 8.81 -3.07 -7.79
N ASP A 107 8.69 -3.43 -6.51
CA ASP A 107 7.57 -4.19 -5.93
C ASP A 107 6.55 -3.27 -5.20
N PHE A 108 6.74 -1.95 -5.23
CA PHE A 108 5.86 -0.98 -4.59
C PHE A 108 4.86 -0.41 -5.61
N PRO A 109 3.54 -0.40 -5.34
CA PRO A 109 2.55 0.03 -6.34
C PRO A 109 2.76 1.45 -6.91
N GLN A 110 3.35 2.35 -6.13
CA GLN A 110 3.65 3.72 -6.54
C GLN A 110 5.06 3.89 -7.16
N GLY A 111 5.81 2.80 -7.37
CA GLY A 111 7.17 2.82 -7.87
C GLY A 111 8.19 3.38 -6.88
N ALA A 112 9.27 3.98 -7.39
CA ALA A 112 10.36 4.53 -6.60
C ALA A 112 9.95 5.80 -5.84
N THR A 113 9.41 5.64 -4.63
CA THR A 113 8.94 6.78 -3.83
C THR A 113 10.03 7.46 -2.99
N GLY A 114 11.22 6.86 -2.89
CA GLY A 114 12.23 7.24 -1.88
C GLY A 114 12.34 6.28 -0.70
N ARG A 115 11.71 5.10 -0.79
CA ARG A 115 11.93 4.01 0.17
C ARG A 115 13.18 3.23 -0.24
N PHE A 116 14.07 2.96 0.71
CA PHE A 116 15.32 2.23 0.48
C PHE A 116 15.09 0.71 0.40
N THR A 117 14.09 0.30 -0.37
CA THR A 117 13.67 -1.09 -0.57
C THR A 117 12.93 -1.22 -1.91
N ASN A 118 12.71 -2.44 -2.37
CA ASN A 118 11.86 -2.72 -3.52
C ASN A 118 10.37 -2.45 -3.23
N GLY A 119 9.96 -2.52 -1.96
CA GLY A 119 8.55 -2.52 -1.59
C GLY A 119 8.24 -1.62 -0.39
N ARG A 120 7.55 -2.21 0.59
CA ARG A 120 7.16 -1.57 1.86
C ARG A 120 8.34 -1.55 2.83
N THR A 121 8.45 -0.50 3.63
CA THR A 121 9.29 -0.49 4.83
C THR A 121 8.55 -1.17 5.99
N TYR A 122 9.25 -1.45 7.09
CA TYR A 122 8.62 -2.00 8.30
C TYR A 122 7.49 -1.09 8.83
N VAL A 123 7.67 0.23 8.81
CA VAL A 123 6.66 1.18 9.29
C VAL A 123 5.42 1.27 8.38
N ASP A 124 5.56 0.93 7.09
CA ASP A 124 4.39 0.76 6.21
C ASP A 124 3.56 -0.46 6.60
N ALA A 125 4.23 -1.58 6.92
CA ALA A 125 3.56 -2.78 7.40
C ALA A 125 2.89 -2.51 8.76
N LEU A 126 3.57 -1.80 9.67
CA LEU A 126 3.00 -1.35 10.94
C LEU A 126 1.75 -0.49 10.74
N ALA A 127 1.79 0.49 9.83
CA ALA A 127 0.63 1.33 9.53
C ALA A 127 -0.56 0.51 9.04
N GLN A 128 -0.33 -0.53 8.23
CA GLN A 128 -1.40 -1.43 7.78
C GLN A 128 -1.96 -2.28 8.91
N ILE A 129 -1.10 -2.84 9.77
CA ILE A 129 -1.51 -3.61 10.96
C ILE A 129 -2.37 -2.74 11.89
N LEU A 130 -1.99 -1.48 12.08
CA LEU A 130 -2.76 -0.50 12.85
C LEU A 130 -4.07 -0.07 12.18
N GLY A 131 -4.33 -0.46 10.93
CA GLY A 131 -5.59 -0.17 10.23
C GLY A 131 -5.63 1.18 9.52
N PHE A 132 -4.48 1.81 9.26
CA PHE A 132 -4.44 3.00 8.41
C PHE A 132 -4.75 2.64 6.95
N ARG A 133 -5.74 3.33 6.35
CA ARG A 133 -6.17 3.09 4.95
C ARG A 133 -5.11 3.42 3.91
N THR A 134 -4.22 4.35 4.23
CA THR A 134 -3.12 4.79 3.37
C THR A 134 -1.84 4.88 4.19
N TYR A 135 -0.68 4.73 3.54
CA TYR A 135 0.62 4.88 4.20
C TYR A 135 0.80 6.29 4.76
N ILE A 136 1.52 6.41 5.88
CA ILE A 136 1.89 7.69 6.46
C ILE A 136 2.78 8.44 5.47
N PRO A 137 2.46 9.66 5.04
CA PRO A 137 3.22 10.36 4.01
C PRO A 137 4.53 10.97 4.56
N PRO A 138 5.52 11.25 3.70
CA PRO A 138 6.71 12.00 4.09
C PRO A 138 6.35 13.43 4.53
N TYR A 139 7.01 13.91 5.58
CA TYR A 139 6.83 15.26 6.11
C TYR A 139 7.05 16.34 5.04
N SER A 140 8.00 16.11 4.13
CA SER A 140 8.27 17.00 3.00
C SER A 140 7.05 17.29 2.10
N ARG A 141 6.05 16.39 2.07
CA ARG A 141 4.86 16.48 1.19
C ARG A 141 3.52 16.65 1.92
N ILE A 142 3.48 16.58 3.24
CA ILE A 142 2.23 16.64 4.02
C ILE A 142 1.97 18.05 4.56
N ARG A 143 0.73 18.53 4.55
CA ARG A 143 0.35 19.85 5.09
C ARG A 143 -1.04 19.79 5.75
N GLY A 144 -1.36 20.81 6.53
CA GLY A 144 -2.71 21.04 7.06
C GLY A 144 -3.21 19.92 7.98
N GLN A 145 -4.53 19.66 7.95
CA GLN A 145 -5.18 18.64 8.80
C GLN A 145 -4.62 17.22 8.63
N ALA A 146 -3.98 16.91 7.50
CA ALA A 146 -3.35 15.62 7.30
C ALA A 146 -2.25 15.33 8.33
N LEU A 147 -1.62 16.37 8.89
CA LEU A 147 -0.65 16.26 9.99
C LEU A 147 -1.25 15.54 11.21
N LEU A 148 -2.54 15.72 11.49
CA LEU A 148 -3.21 15.07 12.61
C LEU A 148 -3.16 13.54 12.52
N ARG A 149 -3.19 12.98 11.30
CA ARG A 149 -3.12 11.52 11.08
C ARG A 149 -1.70 10.96 11.28
N GLY A 150 -0.68 11.80 11.19
CA GLY A 150 0.71 11.37 11.27
C GLY A 150 1.55 11.80 10.08
N ALA A 151 2.85 11.88 10.31
CA ALA A 151 3.87 12.20 9.30
C ALA A 151 5.12 11.36 9.54
N ASN A 152 5.81 11.05 8.45
CA ASN A 152 7.12 10.42 8.49
C ASN A 152 8.21 11.48 8.34
N PHE A 153 9.00 11.67 9.39
CA PHE A 153 10.11 12.63 9.46
C PHE A 153 11.46 12.01 9.12
N ALA A 154 11.54 10.69 8.95
CA ALA A 154 12.78 9.98 8.71
C ALA A 154 13.50 10.46 7.45
N SER A 155 14.83 10.38 7.48
CA SER A 155 15.69 10.85 6.39
C SER A 155 16.83 9.86 6.16
N GLY A 156 17.08 9.48 4.92
CA GLY A 156 18.29 8.75 4.56
C GLY A 156 19.56 9.44 5.07
N ALA A 157 20.57 8.66 5.43
CA ALA A 157 21.84 9.06 6.07
C ALA A 157 21.76 9.63 7.50
N ALA A 158 20.57 9.93 8.03
CA ALA A 158 20.44 10.56 9.34
C ALA A 158 21.03 9.69 10.47
N GLY A 159 21.62 10.37 11.45
CA GLY A 159 22.03 9.79 12.73
C GLY A 159 21.41 10.49 13.94
N ILE A 160 21.76 9.97 15.11
CA ILE A 160 21.49 10.57 16.42
C ILE A 160 22.27 11.89 16.54
N ARG A 161 23.53 11.88 16.10
CA ARG A 161 24.38 13.06 16.04
C ARG A 161 24.08 13.87 14.78
N ASP A 162 24.31 15.17 14.84
CA ASP A 162 23.92 16.08 13.76
C ASP A 162 24.81 15.95 12.52
N GLU A 163 26.09 15.66 12.73
CA GLU A 163 27.09 15.51 11.67
C GLU A 163 27.11 14.12 10.99
N THR A 164 26.43 13.14 11.60
CA THR A 164 26.39 11.77 11.08
C THR A 164 25.75 11.76 9.68
N GLY A 165 26.46 11.26 8.68
CA GLY A 165 25.96 11.17 7.31
C GLY A 165 26.23 12.40 6.43
N ASP A 166 26.89 13.45 6.95
CA ASP A 166 27.32 14.63 6.17
C ASP A 166 28.16 14.26 4.92
N ASN A 167 28.94 13.17 5.00
CA ASN A 167 29.70 12.64 3.87
C ASN A 167 28.83 12.23 2.67
N LEU A 168 27.53 12.00 2.88
CA LEU A 168 26.55 11.66 1.85
C LEU A 168 25.75 12.88 1.35
N GLY A 169 26.04 14.08 1.88
CA GLY A 169 25.36 15.33 1.54
C GLY A 169 24.16 15.63 2.44
N ALA A 170 23.25 16.48 1.93
CA ALA A 170 22.16 17.02 2.74
C ALA A 170 21.20 15.92 3.23
N HIS A 171 20.87 15.95 4.51
CA HIS A 171 19.93 15.04 5.15
C HIS A 171 19.27 15.75 6.34
N THR A 172 18.34 15.08 7.04
CA THR A 172 17.66 15.61 8.23
C THR A 172 18.05 14.80 9.47
N SER A 173 18.96 15.33 10.29
CA SER A 173 19.43 14.67 11.53
C SER A 173 18.31 14.43 12.54
N MET A 174 18.52 13.58 13.55
CA MET A 174 17.49 13.35 14.58
C MET A 174 17.01 14.65 15.24
N ASN A 175 17.90 15.60 15.56
CA ASN A 175 17.48 16.90 16.11
C ASN A 175 16.61 17.67 15.14
N GLN A 176 16.92 17.66 13.84
CA GLN A 176 16.13 18.36 12.83
C GLN A 176 14.77 17.68 12.59
N GLN A 177 14.69 16.34 12.70
CA GLN A 177 13.43 15.60 12.63
C GLN A 177 12.52 15.96 13.82
N VAL A 178 13.10 16.01 15.02
CA VAL A 178 12.41 16.46 16.24
C VAL A 178 11.91 17.91 16.08
N ASN A 179 12.75 18.82 15.59
CA ASN A 179 12.34 20.22 15.34
C ASN A 179 11.20 20.31 14.31
N SER A 180 11.27 19.49 13.25
CA SER A 180 10.21 19.40 12.24
C SER A 180 8.89 18.91 12.84
N TYR A 181 8.94 17.96 13.77
CA TYR A 181 7.78 17.52 14.54
C TYR A 181 7.24 18.64 15.44
N THR A 182 8.09 19.38 16.16
CA THR A 182 7.66 20.56 16.94
C THR A 182 6.94 21.59 16.06
N SER A 183 7.49 21.90 14.88
CA SER A 183 6.83 22.79 13.91
C SER A 183 5.51 22.21 13.39
N ALA A 184 5.39 20.89 13.26
CA ALA A 184 4.14 20.24 12.89
C ALA A 184 3.08 20.36 14.00
N VAL A 185 3.45 20.11 15.26
CA VAL A 185 2.57 20.24 16.43
C VAL A 185 2.05 21.67 16.56
N GLN A 186 2.92 22.68 16.38
CA GLN A 186 2.51 24.08 16.36
C GLN A 186 1.47 24.37 15.27
N GLN A 187 1.65 23.81 14.07
CA GLN A 187 0.66 23.92 13.00
C GLN A 187 -0.65 23.19 13.32
N MET A 188 -0.61 22.10 14.09
CA MET A 188 -1.81 21.35 14.47
C MET A 188 -2.68 22.12 15.47
N LEU A 189 -2.09 22.97 16.30
CA LEU A 189 -2.77 23.72 17.36
C LEU A 189 -3.95 24.56 16.85
N GLN A 190 -3.87 25.06 15.61
CA GLN A 190 -4.97 25.80 14.98
C GLN A 190 -6.26 24.96 14.85
N TYR A 191 -6.15 23.63 14.70
CA TYR A 191 -7.28 22.72 14.59
C TYR A 191 -7.93 22.39 15.94
N PHE A 192 -7.25 22.75 17.03
CA PHE A 192 -7.73 22.66 18.41
C PHE A 192 -8.08 24.04 18.97
N ARG A 193 -8.30 25.05 18.10
CA ARG A 193 -8.65 26.42 18.51
C ARG A 193 -7.66 27.06 19.49
N GLY A 194 -6.40 26.65 19.46
CA GLY A 194 -5.40 27.13 20.43
C GLY A 194 -5.32 26.33 21.74
N ASP A 195 -6.17 25.32 21.96
CA ASP A 195 -6.16 24.52 23.18
C ASP A 195 -5.02 23.48 23.17
N THR A 196 -3.96 23.80 23.90
CA THR A 196 -2.79 22.93 24.05
C THR A 196 -3.11 21.65 24.82
N ASN A 197 -4.06 21.68 25.76
CA ASN A 197 -4.43 20.51 26.56
C ASN A 197 -5.23 19.52 25.72
N GLU A 198 -6.11 20.01 24.85
CA GLU A 198 -6.86 19.16 23.91
C GLU A 198 -5.92 18.50 22.89
N LEU A 199 -4.99 19.28 22.32
CA LEU A 199 -3.97 18.74 21.41
C LEU A 199 -3.10 17.68 22.12
N GLN A 200 -2.64 17.94 23.35
CA GLN A 200 -1.84 16.98 24.11
C GLN A 200 -2.63 15.69 24.40
N ARG A 201 -3.91 15.78 24.75
CA ARG A 201 -4.80 14.63 24.93
C ARG A 201 -5.04 13.85 23.63
N TYR A 202 -5.01 14.54 22.49
CA TYR A 202 -5.05 13.88 21.19
C TYR A 202 -3.76 13.10 20.92
N LEU A 203 -2.61 13.77 21.05
CA LEU A 203 -1.28 13.20 20.79
C LEU A 203 -0.93 12.05 21.73
N SER A 204 -1.40 12.05 22.98
CA SER A 204 -1.15 10.98 23.95
C SER A 204 -1.74 9.63 23.59
N ARG A 205 -2.66 9.58 22.61
CA ARG A 205 -3.25 8.34 22.08
C ARG A 205 -2.54 7.83 20.83
N CYS A 206 -1.56 8.57 20.31
CA CYS A 206 -0.85 8.22 19.10
C CYS A 206 0.35 7.32 19.35
N ILE A 207 0.82 6.68 18.27
CA ILE A 207 2.06 5.90 18.29
C ILE A 207 3.19 6.73 17.70
N PHE A 208 4.35 6.62 18.33
CA PHE A 208 5.61 7.19 17.89
C PHE A 208 6.57 6.04 17.62
N TYR A 209 7.09 5.97 16.39
CA TYR A 209 8.16 5.05 16.03
C TYR A 209 9.46 5.85 15.88
N SER A 210 10.56 5.35 16.45
CA SER A 210 11.89 5.93 16.25
C SER A 210 12.94 4.83 16.13
N GLY A 211 13.69 4.82 15.03
CA GLY A 211 14.79 3.89 14.77
C GLY A 211 16.00 4.61 14.19
N MET A 212 17.09 4.68 14.94
CA MET A 212 18.30 5.43 14.61
C MET A 212 19.54 4.74 15.23
N GLY A 213 20.73 5.09 14.77
CA GLY A 213 22.01 4.69 15.40
C GLY A 213 22.96 3.95 14.46
N SER A 214 22.43 3.32 13.40
CA SER A 214 23.25 2.55 12.46
C SER A 214 24.27 3.43 11.71
N ASN A 215 23.82 4.60 11.25
CA ASN A 215 24.66 5.57 10.58
C ASN A 215 25.69 6.22 11.51
N ASP A 216 25.40 6.35 12.81
CA ASP A 216 26.37 6.90 13.77
C ASP A 216 27.62 6.00 13.84
N TYR A 217 27.49 4.71 13.56
CA TYR A 217 28.64 3.84 13.37
C TYR A 217 29.16 3.85 11.93
N LEU A 218 28.30 3.56 10.94
CA LEU A 218 28.72 3.31 9.56
C LEU A 218 29.14 4.57 8.79
N ASN A 219 28.44 5.68 9.02
CA ASN A 219 28.60 6.96 8.34
C ASN A 219 29.12 8.04 9.30
N ASN A 220 29.83 7.62 10.35
CA ASN A 220 30.49 8.52 11.29
C ASN A 220 31.66 7.82 12.01
N TYR A 221 31.42 7.02 13.07
CA TYR A 221 32.48 6.47 13.93
C TYR A 221 33.52 5.63 13.18
N PHE A 222 33.12 4.80 12.21
CA PHE A 222 34.05 4.00 11.42
C PHE A 222 34.56 4.70 10.15
N MET A 223 34.43 6.03 10.05
CA MET A 223 34.88 6.84 8.92
C MET A 223 35.90 7.91 9.35
N PRO A 224 37.10 7.53 9.80
CA PRO A 224 38.10 8.44 10.36
C PRO A 224 38.64 9.48 9.36
N ASP A 225 38.51 9.22 8.05
CA ASP A 225 38.88 10.18 7.01
C ASP A 225 37.93 11.40 6.94
N PHE A 226 36.73 11.28 7.52
CA PHE A 226 35.69 12.31 7.48
C PHE A 226 35.34 12.83 8.89
N TYR A 227 35.54 12.03 9.94
CA TYR A 227 35.08 12.34 11.29
C TYR A 227 36.15 12.02 12.35
N SER A 228 36.22 12.84 13.40
CA SER A 228 37.12 12.63 14.53
C SER A 228 36.58 11.68 15.59
N THR A 229 35.35 11.17 15.44
CA THR A 229 34.62 10.50 16.53
C THR A 229 35.30 9.23 17.05
N SER A 230 35.99 8.45 16.21
CA SER A 230 36.81 7.31 16.67
C SER A 230 38.10 7.70 17.39
N THR A 231 38.54 8.95 17.27
CA THR A 231 39.67 9.49 18.03
C THR A 231 39.20 10.11 19.34
N ASP A 232 38.03 10.75 19.33
CA ASP A 232 37.44 11.41 20.50
C ASP A 232 36.81 10.42 21.50
N TYR A 233 36.35 9.27 21.01
CA TYR A 233 35.68 8.23 21.79
C TYR A 233 36.25 6.85 21.50
N ASN A 234 36.19 5.96 22.51
CA ASN A 234 36.25 4.52 22.26
C ASN A 234 34.84 3.97 22.05
N ASP A 235 34.74 2.68 21.73
CA ASP A 235 33.48 2.00 21.44
C ASP A 235 32.45 2.18 22.57
N LYS A 236 32.88 2.00 23.81
CA LYS A 236 32.03 2.13 24.99
C LYS A 236 31.57 3.57 25.22
N THR A 237 32.49 4.54 25.24
CA THR A 237 32.15 5.93 25.51
C THR A 237 31.35 6.56 24.38
N TYR A 238 31.55 6.09 23.14
CA TYR A 238 30.74 6.50 22.00
C TYR A 238 29.30 6.01 22.15
N ALA A 239 29.09 4.72 22.43
CA ALA A 239 27.77 4.15 22.67
C ALA A 239 27.03 4.86 23.83
N GLU A 240 27.72 5.13 24.94
CA GLU A 240 27.17 5.90 26.06
C GLU A 240 26.75 7.32 25.64
N SER A 241 27.55 7.98 24.80
CA SER A 241 27.22 9.31 24.26
C SER A 241 25.97 9.29 23.38
N LEU A 242 25.84 8.28 22.50
CA LEU A 242 24.68 8.11 21.61
C LEU A 242 23.41 7.83 22.42
N ILE A 243 23.48 6.93 23.41
CA ILE A 243 22.34 6.62 24.29
C ILE A 243 21.90 7.88 25.03
N LYS A 244 22.84 8.67 25.56
CA LYS A 244 22.54 9.93 26.24
C LYS A 244 21.84 10.91 25.31
N ASN A 245 22.38 11.15 24.11
CA ASN A 245 21.79 12.10 23.16
C ASN A 245 20.43 11.63 22.65
N TYR A 246 20.30 10.36 22.29
CA TYR A 246 19.05 9.80 21.81
C TYR A 246 17.96 9.85 22.89
N THR A 247 18.31 9.54 24.15
CA THR A 247 17.39 9.66 25.29
C THR A 247 16.90 11.10 25.45
N GLN A 248 17.78 12.09 25.33
CA GLN A 248 17.40 13.51 25.42
C GLN A 248 16.47 13.92 24.27
N GLN A 249 16.75 13.48 23.05
CA GLN A 249 15.92 13.77 21.87
C GLN A 249 14.51 13.18 22.03
N LEU A 250 14.39 11.95 22.54
CA LEU A 250 13.11 11.29 22.74
C LEU A 250 12.32 11.85 23.93
N THR A 251 12.97 12.07 25.08
CA THR A 251 12.24 12.39 26.33
C THR A 251 11.99 13.88 26.50
N VAL A 252 12.94 14.74 26.14
CA VAL A 252 12.83 16.18 26.39
C VAL A 252 12.10 16.88 25.25
N ARG A 253 12.19 16.37 24.02
CA ARG A 253 11.77 17.14 22.84
C ARG A 253 10.59 16.57 22.06
N LEU A 254 10.26 15.27 22.19
CA LEU A 254 9.07 14.69 21.53
C LEU A 254 7.81 14.70 22.42
N HIS A 255 7.96 14.87 23.73
CA HIS A 255 6.84 14.85 24.70
C HIS A 255 6.43 16.24 25.24
N GLN A 256 6.95 17.33 24.66
CA GLN A 256 6.49 18.70 24.90
C GLN A 256 5.33 19.04 23.96
#